data_AF-A0A849THH6-F1
#
_entry.id   AF-A0A849THH6-F1
#
_cell.length_a   1.000
_cell.length_b   1.000
_cell.length_c   1.000
_cell.angle_alpha   90.00
_cell.angle_beta   90.00
_cell.angle_gamma   90.00
#
_symmetry.space_group_name_H-M   'P 1'
#
loop_
_entity.id
_entity.type
_entity.pdbx_description
1 polymer ?
#
loop_
_entity_poly.entity_id
_entity_poly.type
_entity_poly.pdbx_seq_one_letter_code
_entity_poly.pdbx_strand_id
1 'polypeptide(L)'
;MTTNSTTARAIADESDPPRMTGAKIFVTTVFVCLGLIFLASSAIFVHEFSSSALQPLLMMHSHLFVFFATLGLLALAAFRLPATVLTHFYWHRVKYGPLRYLLGLFAVIAATAYFSYGLLTQPDRSVWELSPPVHQATRSDPPNCGTPGVSNTPGIICRRASTLAAVEQLRSAATQRIGLSDFARICKPDPLMEVPDTFIKERYCFPALGKLSGSNCCDTQKRFSQVIDQQWTQPDNRSMSSNFDLIALPAKTFFIIVLLVIGVLLVIWRRTLDRAYPSLAPAIERSLFIGALAMLLWPAMDYAYLTAMQTLTGRWSGQPELRLSLVIAPWALLILMYFLARMSRKIERMGQLVGAAASIVAVLRYEQLNDWAVRFVGIGAPIWSVAVLAVTSLIGYAILKHGPTWASPSHHSNK
;
A
#
# COMPACT_ATOMS: atom_id res chain seq x y z
N MET A 1 26.46 63.94 12.82
CA MET A 1 25.62 62.76 13.12
C MET A 1 24.95 62.31 11.83
N THR A 2 25.59 61.40 11.11
CA THR A 2 25.11 60.83 9.85
C THR A 2 25.29 59.33 9.95
N THR A 3 24.34 58.68 10.62
CA THR A 3 24.31 57.23 10.80
C THR A 3 23.19 56.61 9.96
N ASN A 4 23.59 55.64 9.14
CA ASN A 4 22.84 54.43 8.80
C ASN A 4 21.64 54.57 7.84
N SER A 5 21.91 54.81 6.55
CA SER A 5 20.99 54.40 5.47
C SER A 5 21.45 53.15 4.71
N THR A 6 22.66 52.67 4.96
CA THR A 6 23.27 51.52 4.25
C THR A 6 22.90 50.15 4.84
N THR A 7 22.44 50.08 6.09
CA THR A 7 22.10 48.79 6.74
C THR A 7 20.70 48.28 6.39
N ALA A 8 19.81 49.14 5.86
CA ALA A 8 18.44 48.77 5.52
C ALA A 8 18.30 48.06 4.17
N ARG A 9 19.27 48.20 3.25
CA ARG A 9 19.24 47.52 1.93
C ARG A 9 19.80 46.10 1.94
N ALA A 10 20.52 45.69 2.98
CA ALA A 10 21.10 44.34 3.05
C ALA A 10 20.12 43.26 3.54
N ILE A 11 18.94 43.63 4.04
CA ILE A 11 17.96 42.69 4.62
C ILE A 11 16.88 42.28 3.59
N ALA A 12 16.79 42.96 2.45
CA ALA A 12 15.73 42.73 1.47
C ALA A 12 16.07 41.69 0.38
N ASP A 13 17.32 41.24 0.25
CA ASP A 13 17.79 40.40 -0.87
C ASP A 13 17.88 38.89 -0.52
N GLU A 14 17.56 38.50 0.71
CA GLU A 14 17.66 37.10 1.18
C GLU A 14 16.30 36.39 1.26
N SER A 15 15.39 36.72 0.34
CA SER A 15 14.04 36.10 0.29
C SER A 15 13.76 35.32 -0.98
N ASP A 16 14.69 35.30 -1.94
CA ASP A 16 14.53 34.48 -3.15
C ASP A 16 14.94 33.03 -2.85
N PRO A 17 14.04 32.04 -3.02
CA PRO A 17 14.38 30.65 -2.80
C PRO A 17 15.50 30.26 -3.78
N PRO A 18 16.48 29.45 -3.34
CA PRO A 18 17.61 29.05 -4.18
C PRO A 18 17.12 28.46 -5.50
N ARG A 19 17.84 28.75 -6.60
CA ARG A 19 17.51 28.26 -7.95
C ARG A 19 17.72 26.74 -8.04
N MET A 20 16.70 25.98 -7.63
CA MET A 20 16.70 24.51 -7.61
C MET A 20 16.22 23.88 -8.93
N THR A 21 16.38 24.56 -10.07
CA THR A 21 15.71 24.20 -11.32
C THR A 21 16.08 22.79 -11.80
N GLY A 22 17.36 22.41 -11.78
CA GLY A 22 17.80 21.07 -12.19
C GLY A 22 17.21 19.95 -11.33
N ALA A 23 17.27 20.09 -10.00
CA ALA A 23 16.67 19.13 -9.07
C ALA A 23 15.15 19.04 -9.24
N LYS A 24 14.48 20.17 -9.47
CA LYS A 24 13.03 20.22 -9.73
C LYS A 24 12.70 19.42 -10.99
N ILE A 25 13.40 19.66 -12.11
CA ILE A 25 13.14 18.96 -13.38
C ILE A 25 13.35 17.46 -13.23
N PHE A 26 14.48 17.04 -12.64
CA PHE A 26 14.80 15.63 -12.44
C PHE A 26 13.71 14.91 -11.62
N VAL A 27 13.43 15.41 -10.40
CA VAL A 27 12.44 14.79 -9.51
C VAL A 27 11.04 14.81 -10.12
N THR A 28 10.66 15.90 -10.81
CA THR A 28 9.38 15.99 -11.52
C THR A 28 9.26 14.89 -12.55
N THR A 29 10.28 14.71 -13.38
CA THR A 29 10.25 13.76 -14.49
C THR A 29 10.07 12.34 -13.97
N VAL A 30 10.87 11.95 -12.96
CA VAL A 30 10.77 10.64 -12.32
C VAL A 30 9.38 10.44 -11.72
N PHE A 31 8.86 11.42 -10.98
CA PHE A 31 7.57 11.29 -10.28
C PHE A 31 6.38 11.28 -11.25
N VAL A 32 6.44 12.04 -12.34
CA VAL A 32 5.43 12.00 -13.41
C VAL A 32 5.45 10.64 -14.10
N CYS A 33 6.63 10.10 -14.42
CA CYS A 33 6.74 8.76 -15.00
C CYS A 33 6.14 7.69 -14.08
N LEU A 34 6.43 7.74 -12.78
CA LEU A 34 5.82 6.83 -11.79
C LEU A 34 4.29 6.99 -11.74
N GLY A 35 3.79 8.23 -11.70
CA GLY A 35 2.36 8.50 -11.67
C GLY A 35 1.63 8.00 -12.92
N LEU A 36 2.24 8.15 -14.11
CA LEU A 36 1.70 7.61 -15.35
C LEU A 36 1.66 6.08 -15.32
N ILE A 37 2.68 5.42 -14.79
CA ILE A 37 2.68 3.95 -14.63
C ILE A 37 1.58 3.50 -13.67
N PHE A 38 1.34 4.23 -12.57
CA PHE A 38 0.25 3.91 -11.63
C PHE A 38 -1.12 4.01 -12.30
N LEU A 39 -1.37 5.10 -13.03
CA LEU A 39 -2.61 5.30 -13.77
C LEU A 39 -2.77 4.26 -14.88
N ALA A 40 -1.72 3.97 -15.64
CA ALA A 40 -1.75 2.96 -16.70
C ALA A 40 -2.06 1.56 -16.15
N SER A 41 -1.42 1.17 -15.05
CA SER A 41 -1.64 -0.13 -14.40
C SER A 41 -3.11 -0.31 -14.01
N SER A 42 -3.72 0.71 -13.41
CA SER A 42 -5.14 0.67 -13.02
C SER A 42 -6.09 0.78 -14.21
N ALA A 43 -5.77 1.60 -15.21
CA ALA A 43 -6.60 1.77 -16.39
C ALA A 43 -6.65 0.50 -17.25
N ILE A 44 -5.50 -0.16 -17.47
CA ILE A 44 -5.42 -1.45 -18.18
C ILE A 44 -6.26 -2.49 -17.45
N PHE A 45 -6.16 -2.57 -16.13
CA PHE A 45 -6.96 -3.48 -15.32
C PHE A 45 -8.47 -3.24 -15.46
N VAL A 46 -8.91 -1.99 -15.33
CA VAL A 46 -10.33 -1.65 -15.44
C VAL A 46 -10.86 -1.92 -16.85
N HIS A 47 -10.05 -1.66 -17.87
CA HIS A 47 -10.41 -1.94 -19.26
C HIS A 47 -10.56 -3.45 -19.51
N GLU A 48 -9.58 -4.24 -19.08
CA GLU A 48 -9.54 -5.69 -19.28
C GLU A 48 -10.65 -6.42 -18.53
N PHE A 49 -10.91 -6.06 -17.26
CA PHE A 49 -11.85 -6.76 -16.40
C PHE A 49 -13.26 -6.13 -16.35
N SER A 50 -13.61 -5.24 -17.29
CA SER A 50 -14.85 -4.42 -17.31
C SER A 50 -16.20 -5.15 -17.16
N SER A 51 -16.21 -6.48 -17.13
CA SER A 51 -17.39 -7.33 -16.89
C SER A 51 -17.71 -7.50 -15.39
N SER A 52 -18.59 -8.45 -15.05
CA SER A 52 -19.01 -8.77 -13.67
C SER A 52 -17.85 -9.08 -12.71
N ALA A 53 -16.68 -9.48 -13.23
CA ALA A 53 -15.49 -9.76 -12.43
C ALA A 53 -14.73 -8.51 -11.95
N LEU A 54 -15.04 -7.31 -12.47
CA LEU A 54 -14.30 -6.09 -12.16
C LEU A 54 -14.26 -5.80 -10.67
N GLN A 55 -15.44 -5.70 -10.05
CA GLN A 55 -15.56 -5.18 -8.69
C GLN A 55 -14.93 -6.12 -7.65
N PRO A 56 -15.17 -7.45 -7.67
CA PRO A 56 -14.51 -8.35 -6.73
C PRO A 56 -12.98 -8.35 -6.87
N LEU A 57 -12.46 -8.40 -8.10
CA LEU A 57 -11.01 -8.44 -8.31
C LEU A 57 -10.33 -7.10 -7.99
N LEU A 58 -10.95 -5.98 -8.38
CA LEU A 58 -10.44 -4.63 -8.10
C LEU A 58 -10.34 -4.37 -6.60
N MET A 59 -11.36 -4.78 -5.84
CA MET A 59 -11.41 -4.56 -4.39
C MET A 59 -10.52 -5.53 -3.63
N MET A 60 -10.40 -6.77 -4.08
CA MET A 60 -9.44 -7.73 -3.52
C MET A 60 -8.00 -7.23 -3.69
N HIS A 61 -7.67 -6.63 -4.83
CA HIS A 61 -6.33 -6.14 -5.15
C HIS A 61 -6.24 -4.61 -5.08
N SER A 62 -7.00 -4.00 -4.17
CA SER A 62 -7.12 -2.55 -4.04
C SER A 62 -5.76 -1.89 -3.73
N HIS A 63 -4.89 -2.56 -2.99
CA HIS A 63 -3.52 -2.09 -2.68
C HIS A 63 -2.65 -1.87 -3.92
N LEU A 64 -2.93 -2.55 -5.05
CA LEU A 64 -2.21 -2.39 -6.32
C LEU A 64 -2.91 -1.41 -7.27
N PHE A 65 -4.23 -1.56 -7.44
CA PHE A 65 -4.96 -0.85 -8.50
C PHE A 65 -5.73 0.38 -8.01
N VAL A 66 -6.14 0.43 -6.75
CA VAL A 66 -6.88 1.58 -6.21
C VAL A 66 -5.93 2.53 -5.49
N PHE A 67 -5.06 2.01 -4.62
CA PHE A 67 -4.16 2.83 -3.83
C PHE A 67 -3.23 3.67 -4.70
N PHE A 68 -2.47 3.04 -5.60
CA PHE A 68 -1.45 3.74 -6.38
C PHE A 68 -2.04 4.80 -7.32
N ALA A 69 -3.20 4.54 -7.92
CA ALA A 69 -3.92 5.49 -8.77
C ALA A 69 -4.65 6.61 -8.00
N THR A 70 -4.74 6.53 -6.66
CA THR A 70 -5.35 7.56 -5.82
C THR A 70 -4.34 8.13 -4.84
N LEU A 71 -4.22 7.54 -3.66
CA LEU A 71 -3.33 7.98 -2.59
C LEU A 71 -1.84 7.90 -2.97
N GLY A 72 -1.44 7.00 -3.85
CA GLY A 72 -0.08 6.95 -4.40
C GLY A 72 0.27 8.20 -5.20
N LEU A 73 -0.66 8.74 -5.99
CA LEU A 73 -0.48 10.02 -6.68
C LEU A 73 -0.41 11.20 -5.70
N LEU A 74 -1.26 11.20 -4.67
CA LEU A 74 -1.19 12.19 -3.60
C LEU A 74 0.17 12.13 -2.89
N ALA A 75 0.66 10.94 -2.57
CA ALA A 75 1.96 10.74 -1.95
C ALA A 75 3.10 11.20 -2.88
N LEU A 76 3.08 10.89 -4.18
CA LEU A 76 4.03 11.45 -5.15
C LEU A 76 4.02 12.98 -5.12
N ALA A 77 2.84 13.60 -5.18
CA ALA A 77 2.71 15.06 -5.14
C ALA A 77 3.27 15.64 -3.83
N ALA A 78 2.97 15.02 -2.70
CA ALA A 78 3.46 15.40 -1.38
C ALA A 78 4.99 15.29 -1.28
N PHE A 79 5.56 14.12 -1.59
CA PHE A 79 7.00 13.89 -1.43
C PHE A 79 7.87 14.56 -2.49
N ARG A 80 7.29 15.13 -3.55
CA ARG A 80 8.00 15.87 -4.60
C ARG A 80 8.88 16.99 -4.04
N LEU A 81 8.34 17.83 -3.16
CA LEU A 81 9.09 18.97 -2.60
C LEU A 81 10.25 18.49 -1.71
N PRO A 82 10.02 17.61 -0.70
CA PRO A 82 11.10 17.02 0.08
C PRO A 82 12.19 16.35 -0.77
N ALA A 83 11.82 15.57 -1.78
CA ALA A 83 12.76 14.92 -2.69
C ALA A 83 13.61 15.93 -3.49
N THR A 84 12.98 17.01 -3.97
CA THR A 84 13.67 18.10 -4.67
C THR A 84 14.68 18.80 -3.76
N VAL A 85 14.29 19.09 -2.52
CA VAL A 85 15.16 19.74 -1.51
C VAL A 85 16.34 18.86 -1.15
N LEU A 86 16.11 17.57 -0.90
CA LEU A 86 17.19 16.61 -0.65
C LEU A 86 18.15 16.50 -1.83
N THR A 87 17.63 16.37 -3.05
CA THR A 87 18.46 16.25 -4.26
C THR A 87 19.36 17.48 -4.43
N HIS A 88 18.80 18.68 -4.30
CA HIS A 88 19.58 19.92 -4.37
C HIS A 88 20.59 20.05 -3.22
N PHE A 89 20.19 19.67 -2.00
CA PHE A 89 21.03 19.70 -0.81
C PHE A 89 22.26 18.79 -0.95
N TYR A 90 22.07 17.55 -1.40
CA TYR A 90 23.18 16.64 -1.66
C TYR A 90 24.12 17.18 -2.74
N TRP A 91 23.60 17.81 -3.79
CA TRP A 91 24.45 18.28 -4.88
C TRP A 91 25.33 19.49 -4.51
N HIS A 92 24.86 20.40 -3.64
CA HIS A 92 25.52 21.68 -3.40
C HIS A 92 26.08 21.89 -1.98
N ARG A 93 25.54 21.19 -0.96
CA ARG A 93 25.86 21.48 0.45
C ARG A 93 26.59 20.34 1.16
N VAL A 94 26.55 19.13 0.63
CA VAL A 94 27.18 17.95 1.25
C VAL A 94 28.54 17.69 0.61
N LYS A 95 29.58 17.47 1.43
CA LYS A 95 30.91 17.09 0.95
C LYS A 95 30.85 15.73 0.24
N TYR A 96 31.36 15.66 -0.99
CA TYR A 96 31.20 14.51 -1.89
C TYR A 96 29.74 14.10 -2.12
N GLY A 97 28.82 15.07 -1.99
CA GLY A 97 27.40 14.81 -2.04
C GLY A 97 26.89 14.25 -3.38
N PRO A 98 27.39 14.69 -4.55
CA PRO A 98 27.03 14.05 -5.83
C PRO A 98 27.37 12.56 -5.87
N LEU A 99 28.56 12.16 -5.42
CA LEU A 99 28.98 10.76 -5.37
C LEU A 99 28.10 9.95 -4.40
N ARG A 100 27.84 10.48 -3.19
CA ARG A 100 26.95 9.84 -2.22
C ARG A 100 25.52 9.69 -2.74
N TYR A 101 25.03 10.68 -3.49
CA TYR A 101 23.72 10.65 -4.11
C TYR A 101 23.64 9.55 -5.18
N LEU A 102 24.66 9.46 -6.06
CA LEU A 102 24.71 8.42 -7.09
C LEU A 102 24.83 7.01 -6.49
N LEU A 103 25.67 6.83 -5.46
CA LEU A 103 25.78 5.55 -4.75
C LEU A 103 24.46 5.18 -4.05
N GLY A 104 23.79 6.16 -3.43
CA GLY A 104 22.48 5.95 -2.82
C GLY A 104 21.40 5.59 -3.84
N LEU A 105 21.39 6.27 -5.00
CA LEU A 105 20.47 5.97 -6.10
C LEU A 105 20.70 4.55 -6.64
N PHE A 106 21.96 4.16 -6.84
CA PHE A 106 22.31 2.80 -7.25
C PHE A 106 21.85 1.77 -6.22
N ALA A 107 22.06 2.01 -4.93
CA ALA A 107 21.59 1.13 -3.86
C ALA A 107 20.06 0.99 -3.86
N VAL A 108 19.32 2.08 -4.11
CA VAL A 108 17.85 2.04 -4.23
C VAL A 108 17.40 1.24 -5.45
N ILE A 109 18.07 1.41 -6.60
CA ILE A 109 17.77 0.63 -7.82
C ILE A 109 18.05 -0.86 -7.58
N ALA A 110 19.20 -1.19 -6.98
CA ALA A 110 19.56 -2.57 -6.64
C ALA A 110 18.56 -3.20 -5.65
N ALA A 111 18.18 -2.47 -4.60
CA ALA A 111 17.16 -2.92 -3.65
C ALA A 111 15.81 -3.13 -4.35
N THR A 112 15.41 -2.21 -5.22
CA THR A 112 14.18 -2.34 -6.02
C THR A 112 14.22 -3.62 -6.84
N ALA A 113 15.29 -3.85 -7.61
CA ALA A 113 15.43 -5.04 -8.43
C ALA A 113 15.36 -6.33 -7.60
N TYR A 114 16.03 -6.35 -6.44
CA TYR A 114 16.01 -7.49 -5.52
C TYR A 114 14.59 -7.79 -4.99
N PHE A 115 13.89 -6.78 -4.46
CA PHE A 115 12.55 -6.97 -3.91
C PHE A 115 11.53 -7.30 -5.00
N SER A 116 11.59 -6.65 -6.16
CA SER A 116 10.67 -6.92 -7.26
C SER A 116 10.89 -8.30 -7.86
N TYR A 117 12.14 -8.75 -8.01
CA TYR A 117 12.43 -10.14 -8.40
C TYR A 117 11.83 -11.14 -7.41
N GLY A 118 12.05 -10.92 -6.11
CA GLY A 118 11.50 -11.77 -5.06
C GLY A 118 9.97 -11.86 -5.08
N LEU A 119 9.29 -10.74 -5.37
CA LEU A 119 7.82 -10.70 -5.53
C LEU A 119 7.34 -11.42 -6.80
N LEU A 120 8.05 -11.28 -7.92
CA LEU A 120 7.68 -11.94 -9.18
C LEU A 120 7.90 -13.46 -9.16
N THR A 121 8.82 -13.95 -8.34
CA THR A 121 9.13 -15.39 -8.20
C THR A 121 8.31 -16.09 -7.12
N GLN A 122 7.35 -15.42 -6.48
CA GLN A 122 6.53 -16.07 -5.47
C GLN A 122 5.70 -17.22 -6.08
N PRO A 123 5.54 -18.34 -5.35
CA PRO A 123 4.87 -19.53 -5.88
C PRO A 123 3.35 -19.35 -5.99
N ASP A 124 2.73 -18.51 -5.16
CA ASP A 124 1.29 -18.30 -5.17
C ASP A 124 0.92 -17.15 -6.11
N ARG A 125 0.41 -17.49 -7.30
CA ARG A 125 -0.09 -16.50 -8.27
C ARG A 125 -1.42 -15.92 -7.82
N SER A 126 -1.59 -14.62 -8.08
CA SER A 126 -2.82 -13.93 -7.73
C SER A 126 -3.90 -14.10 -8.80
N VAL A 127 -5.17 -14.07 -8.39
CA VAL A 127 -6.29 -14.42 -9.27
C VAL A 127 -6.35 -13.53 -10.52
N TRP A 128 -6.05 -12.23 -10.39
CA TRP A 128 -6.10 -11.28 -11.52
C TRP A 128 -5.00 -11.47 -12.58
N GLU A 129 -3.99 -12.29 -12.30
CA GLU A 129 -2.93 -12.55 -13.28
C GLU A 129 -3.42 -13.41 -14.46
N LEU A 130 -4.60 -14.03 -14.34
CA LEU A 130 -5.26 -14.77 -15.41
C LEU A 130 -6.19 -13.86 -16.22
N SER A 131 -6.27 -14.11 -17.53
CA SER A 131 -7.14 -13.33 -18.40
C SER A 131 -8.63 -13.61 -18.15
N PRO A 132 -9.54 -12.64 -18.45
CA PRO A 132 -10.97 -12.84 -18.27
C PRO A 132 -11.55 -14.11 -18.95
N PRO A 133 -11.14 -14.49 -20.19
CA PRO A 133 -11.60 -15.73 -20.82
C PRO A 133 -11.23 -16.99 -20.02
N VAL A 134 -10.05 -17.01 -19.39
CA VAL A 134 -9.60 -18.15 -18.57
C VAL A 134 -10.47 -18.29 -17.32
N HIS A 135 -10.84 -17.18 -16.68
CA HIS A 135 -11.78 -17.22 -15.56
C HIS A 135 -13.15 -17.75 -15.95
N GLN A 136 -13.65 -17.40 -17.13
CA GLN A 136 -14.92 -17.91 -17.64
C GLN A 136 -14.84 -19.40 -18.01
N ALA A 137 -13.70 -19.85 -18.54
CA ALA A 137 -13.45 -21.24 -18.88
C ALA A 137 -13.22 -22.13 -17.64
N THR A 138 -12.81 -21.54 -16.51
CA THR A 138 -12.51 -22.29 -15.28
C THR A 138 -13.78 -22.82 -14.63
N ARG A 139 -14.06 -24.11 -14.83
CA ARG A 139 -15.21 -24.81 -14.22
C ARG A 139 -14.93 -25.23 -12.78
N SER A 140 -15.97 -25.58 -12.04
CA SER A 140 -15.86 -26.26 -10.74
C SER A 140 -15.51 -27.74 -10.91
N ASP A 141 -14.91 -28.33 -9.87
CA ASP A 141 -14.58 -29.75 -9.74
C ASP A 141 -15.25 -30.33 -8.47
N PRO A 142 -16.21 -31.26 -8.60
CA PRO A 142 -16.83 -31.73 -9.84
C PRO A 142 -17.67 -30.64 -10.54
N PRO A 143 -18.03 -30.80 -11.83
CA PRO A 143 -18.84 -29.84 -12.55
C PRO A 143 -20.14 -29.53 -11.79
N ASN A 144 -20.50 -28.25 -11.71
CA ASN A 144 -21.65 -27.73 -10.96
C ASN A 144 -21.55 -27.85 -9.43
N CYS A 145 -20.36 -28.10 -8.86
CA CYS A 145 -20.21 -28.00 -7.42
C CYS A 145 -20.29 -26.52 -6.97
N GLY A 146 -21.07 -26.27 -5.91
CA GLY A 146 -21.32 -24.93 -5.37
C GLY A 146 -22.54 -24.18 -5.94
N THR A 147 -23.29 -24.75 -6.89
CA THR A 147 -24.61 -24.19 -7.26
C THR A 147 -25.65 -24.50 -6.18
N PRO A 148 -26.53 -23.53 -5.83
CA PRO A 148 -27.63 -23.76 -4.91
C PRO A 148 -28.46 -24.97 -5.34
N GLY A 149 -28.56 -25.99 -4.49
CA GLY A 149 -29.30 -27.24 -4.76
C GLY A 149 -28.43 -28.46 -5.14
N VAL A 150 -27.21 -28.27 -5.66
CA VAL A 150 -26.29 -29.40 -5.99
C VAL A 150 -25.34 -29.70 -4.82
N SER A 151 -24.96 -28.67 -4.06
CA SER A 151 -24.09 -28.79 -2.86
C SER A 151 -24.69 -29.58 -1.70
N ASN A 152 -26.01 -29.81 -1.72
CA ASN A 152 -26.73 -30.53 -0.68
C ASN A 152 -27.05 -31.98 -1.08
N THR A 153 -26.55 -32.44 -2.24
CA THR A 153 -26.72 -33.83 -2.66
C THR A 153 -25.79 -34.71 -1.81
N PRO A 154 -26.30 -35.69 -1.04
CA PRO A 154 -25.45 -36.56 -0.26
C PRO A 154 -24.46 -37.29 -1.18
N GLY A 155 -23.16 -37.12 -0.93
CA GLY A 155 -22.07 -37.76 -1.67
C GLY A 155 -21.24 -36.86 -2.60
N ILE A 156 -21.66 -35.61 -2.88
CA ILE A 156 -20.89 -34.69 -3.74
C ILE A 156 -20.11 -33.68 -2.88
N ILE A 157 -18.84 -33.97 -2.61
CA ILE A 157 -17.92 -33.01 -1.95
C ILE A 157 -17.30 -32.11 -3.04
N CYS A 158 -17.56 -30.81 -2.98
CA CYS A 158 -16.92 -29.84 -3.88
C CYS A 158 -15.42 -29.76 -3.58
N ARG A 159 -14.60 -30.18 -4.55
CA ARG A 159 -13.13 -30.17 -4.42
C ARG A 159 -12.54 -28.83 -4.79
N ARG A 160 -13.21 -28.08 -5.68
CA ARG A 160 -12.83 -26.73 -6.09
C ARG A 160 -13.98 -26.05 -6.82
N ALA A 161 -14.38 -24.86 -6.39
CA ALA A 161 -15.29 -23.99 -7.12
C ALA A 161 -14.57 -23.29 -8.29
N SER A 162 -15.32 -22.68 -9.22
CA SER A 162 -14.71 -21.78 -10.19
C SER A 162 -14.05 -20.59 -9.48
N THR A 163 -12.98 -20.05 -10.07
CA THR A 163 -12.22 -18.94 -9.45
C THR A 163 -13.11 -17.74 -9.18
N LEU A 164 -13.95 -17.37 -10.15
CA LEU A 164 -14.82 -16.21 -10.01
C LEU A 164 -15.91 -16.43 -8.96
N ALA A 165 -16.53 -17.62 -8.91
CA ALA A 165 -17.56 -17.91 -7.91
C ALA A 165 -16.99 -17.90 -6.48
N ALA A 166 -15.77 -18.41 -6.28
CA ALA A 166 -15.11 -18.35 -4.98
C ALA A 166 -14.83 -16.92 -4.53
N VAL A 167 -14.32 -16.06 -5.44
CA VAL A 167 -14.05 -14.64 -5.14
C VAL A 167 -15.33 -13.85 -4.92
N GLU A 168 -16.39 -14.13 -5.70
CA GLU A 168 -17.68 -13.46 -5.56
C GLU A 168 -18.38 -13.84 -4.25
N GLN A 169 -18.35 -15.13 -3.87
CA GLN A 169 -18.85 -15.56 -2.57
C GLN A 169 -18.03 -14.96 -1.42
N LEU A 170 -16.70 -14.87 -1.58
CA LEU A 170 -15.84 -14.22 -0.61
C LEU A 170 -16.19 -12.74 -0.45
N ARG A 171 -16.41 -12.03 -1.56
CA ARG A 171 -16.90 -10.65 -1.54
C ARG A 171 -18.26 -10.55 -0.86
N SER A 172 -19.22 -11.39 -1.21
CA SER A 172 -20.54 -11.37 -0.58
C SER A 172 -20.43 -11.51 0.95
N ALA A 173 -19.63 -12.48 1.42
CA ALA A 173 -19.36 -12.62 2.86
C ALA A 173 -18.64 -11.39 3.43
N ALA A 174 -17.57 -10.91 2.79
CA ALA A 174 -16.84 -9.71 3.21
C ALA A 174 -17.73 -8.47 3.30
N THR A 175 -18.77 -8.40 2.47
CA THR A 175 -19.71 -7.28 2.47
C THR A 175 -20.78 -7.35 3.57
N GLN A 176 -20.92 -8.50 4.24
CA GLN A 176 -21.97 -8.73 5.23
C GLN A 176 -21.41 -8.89 6.65
N ARG A 177 -20.17 -9.33 6.80
CA ARG A 177 -19.55 -9.66 8.10
C ARG A 177 -18.12 -9.14 8.22
N ILE A 178 -17.71 -8.98 9.47
CA ILE A 178 -16.33 -8.81 9.93
C ILE A 178 -15.88 -10.19 10.45
N GLY A 179 -14.59 -10.54 10.34
CA GLY A 179 -14.07 -11.84 10.77
C GLY A 179 -13.83 -12.81 9.62
N LEU A 180 -13.20 -12.37 8.53
CA LEU A 180 -12.80 -13.28 7.44
C LEU A 180 -11.52 -14.04 7.77
N SER A 181 -10.66 -13.46 8.61
CA SER A 181 -9.47 -14.07 9.19
C SER A 181 -9.75 -15.47 9.77
N ASP A 182 -10.90 -15.65 10.41
CA ASP A 182 -11.38 -16.92 10.98
C ASP A 182 -11.52 -18.08 9.99
N PHE A 183 -11.60 -17.78 8.69
CA PHE A 183 -11.70 -18.78 7.63
C PHE A 183 -10.37 -19.06 6.93
N ALA A 184 -9.35 -18.24 7.18
CA ALA A 184 -7.99 -18.54 6.75
C ALA A 184 -7.47 -19.73 7.57
N ARG A 185 -7.39 -20.90 6.93
CA ARG A 185 -6.91 -22.14 7.58
C ARG A 185 -5.39 -22.17 7.57
N ILE A 186 -4.80 -22.62 8.67
CA ILE A 186 -3.37 -22.94 8.73
C ILE A 186 -3.19 -24.33 8.15
N CYS A 187 -2.73 -24.42 6.89
CA CYS A 187 -2.65 -25.67 6.14
C CYS A 187 -1.37 -26.46 6.36
N LYS A 188 -0.42 -25.87 7.06
CA LYS A 188 0.76 -26.54 7.59
C LYS A 188 0.94 -26.16 9.05
N PRO A 189 0.15 -26.75 9.97
CA PRO A 189 0.32 -26.52 11.39
C PRO A 189 1.71 -26.99 11.82
N ASP A 190 2.30 -26.30 12.80
CA ASP A 190 3.56 -26.72 13.39
C ASP A 190 3.34 -28.06 14.12
N PRO A 191 4.07 -29.14 13.77
CA PRO A 191 3.90 -30.44 14.40
C PRO A 191 4.19 -30.44 15.91
N LEU A 192 4.86 -29.41 16.42
CA LEU A 192 5.18 -29.25 17.84
C LEU A 192 4.10 -28.48 18.62
N MET A 193 3.10 -27.92 17.94
CA MET A 193 2.00 -27.17 18.55
C MET A 193 0.72 -28.01 18.53
N GLU A 194 -0.16 -27.76 19.51
CA GLU A 194 -1.49 -28.38 19.52
C GLU A 194 -2.25 -28.01 18.24
N VAL A 195 -2.95 -28.99 17.67
CA VAL A 195 -3.74 -28.78 16.45
C VAL A 195 -4.77 -27.69 16.75
N PRO A 196 -4.76 -26.56 16.02
CA PRO A 196 -5.68 -25.47 16.31
C PRO A 196 -7.13 -25.94 16.26
N ASP A 197 -7.96 -25.42 17.16
CA ASP A 197 -9.42 -25.59 17.18
C ASP A 197 -10.09 -25.35 15.82
N THR A 198 -9.48 -24.47 15.02
CA THR A 198 -9.92 -24.16 13.66
C THR A 198 -9.80 -25.38 12.75
N PHE A 199 -8.82 -26.26 12.94
CA PHE A 199 -8.64 -27.46 12.12
C PHE A 199 -9.68 -28.55 12.41
N ILE A 200 -10.19 -28.60 13.65
CA ILE A 200 -11.13 -29.63 14.14
C ILE A 200 -12.59 -29.28 13.78
N LYS A 201 -12.98 -28.01 13.90
CA LYS A 201 -14.36 -27.57 13.65
C LYS A 201 -14.63 -27.39 12.16
N GLU A 202 -15.73 -27.98 11.68
CA GLU A 202 -16.23 -27.70 10.33
C GLU A 202 -16.60 -26.23 10.20
N ARG A 203 -15.95 -25.54 9.26
CA ARG A 203 -16.28 -24.14 8.92
C ARG A 203 -16.46 -24.02 7.41
N TYR A 204 -17.05 -22.91 7.00
CA TYR A 204 -17.23 -22.59 5.60
C TYR A 204 -15.87 -22.42 4.91
N CYS A 205 -15.71 -23.07 3.76
CA CYS A 205 -14.51 -23.05 2.92
C CYS A 205 -14.88 -22.39 1.59
N PHE A 206 -14.40 -21.16 1.35
CA PHE A 206 -14.76 -20.38 0.15
C PHE A 206 -14.40 -21.07 -1.16
N PRO A 207 -13.20 -21.69 -1.31
CA PRO A 207 -12.86 -22.39 -2.55
C PRO A 207 -13.69 -23.65 -2.78
N ALA A 208 -14.45 -24.15 -1.81
CA ALA A 208 -15.38 -25.28 -1.97
C ALA A 208 -16.86 -24.84 -1.96
N LEU A 209 -17.14 -23.56 -1.68
CA LEU A 209 -18.49 -23.01 -1.49
C LEU A 209 -19.35 -23.80 -0.48
N GLY A 210 -18.72 -24.44 0.51
CA GLY A 210 -19.40 -25.33 1.45
C GLY A 210 -18.67 -25.48 2.78
N LYS A 211 -19.29 -26.14 3.76
CA LYS A 211 -18.65 -26.44 5.05
C LYS A 211 -17.75 -27.66 4.91
N LEU A 212 -16.50 -27.54 5.34
CA LEU A 212 -15.51 -28.61 5.31
C LEU A 212 -14.69 -28.64 6.61
N SER A 213 -14.14 -29.81 6.92
CA SER A 213 -13.07 -29.96 7.93
C SER A 213 -11.81 -29.19 7.53
N GLY A 214 -10.91 -28.93 8.49
CA GLY A 214 -9.68 -28.19 8.25
C GLY A 214 -8.80 -28.80 7.15
N SER A 215 -8.57 -30.11 7.21
CA SER A 215 -7.77 -30.85 6.21
C SER A 215 -8.37 -30.78 4.80
N ASN A 216 -9.66 -31.08 4.67
CA ASN A 216 -10.35 -31.08 3.37
C ASN A 216 -10.40 -29.67 2.77
N CYS A 217 -10.57 -28.63 3.59
CA CYS A 217 -10.50 -27.25 3.12
C CYS A 217 -9.09 -26.88 2.65
N CYS A 218 -8.05 -27.31 3.36
CA CYS A 218 -6.66 -27.07 2.96
C CYS A 218 -6.29 -27.77 1.65
N ASP A 219 -6.76 -28.99 1.43
CA ASP A 219 -6.59 -29.67 0.14
C ASP A 219 -7.31 -28.92 -0.99
N THR A 220 -8.51 -28.40 -0.72
CA THR A 220 -9.28 -27.59 -1.68
C THR A 220 -8.56 -26.26 -1.99
N GLN A 221 -8.05 -25.57 -0.96
CA GLN A 221 -7.27 -24.34 -1.07
C GLN A 221 -5.98 -24.54 -1.86
N LYS A 222 -5.27 -25.65 -1.62
CA LYS A 222 -4.09 -26.06 -2.39
C LYS A 222 -4.40 -26.30 -3.86
N ARG A 223 -5.49 -27.03 -4.14
CA ARG A 223 -5.92 -27.28 -5.52
C ARG A 223 -6.34 -25.99 -6.21
N PHE A 224 -6.97 -25.07 -5.47
CA PHE A 224 -7.35 -23.77 -5.98
C PHE A 224 -6.12 -22.97 -6.42
N SER A 225 -5.06 -22.85 -5.60
CA SER A 225 -3.83 -22.16 -6.00
C SER A 225 -3.11 -22.86 -7.15
N GLN A 226 -2.97 -24.19 -7.09
CA GLN A 226 -2.32 -24.97 -8.14
C GLN A 226 -2.96 -24.80 -9.53
N VAL A 227 -4.29 -24.70 -9.60
CA VAL A 227 -4.97 -24.45 -10.87
C VAL A 227 -4.64 -23.06 -11.40
N ILE A 228 -4.58 -22.04 -10.55
CA ILE A 228 -4.18 -20.69 -10.97
C ILE A 228 -2.74 -20.71 -11.50
N ASP A 229 -1.82 -21.33 -10.76
CA ASP A 229 -0.41 -21.40 -11.15
C ASP A 229 -0.23 -22.16 -12.47
N GLN A 230 -0.92 -23.29 -12.63
CA GLN A 230 -0.90 -24.09 -13.87
C GLN A 230 -1.41 -23.28 -15.05
N GLN A 231 -2.54 -22.57 -14.91
CA GLN A 231 -3.07 -21.74 -15.99
C GLN A 231 -2.10 -20.60 -16.34
N TRP A 232 -1.45 -20.00 -15.34
CA TRP A 232 -0.51 -18.89 -15.53
C TRP A 232 0.79 -19.31 -16.24
N THR A 233 1.20 -20.58 -16.15
CA THR A 233 2.39 -21.06 -16.88
C THR A 233 2.25 -20.93 -18.39
N GLN A 234 1.01 -20.94 -18.92
CA GLN A 234 0.73 -20.73 -20.33
C GLN A 234 0.70 -19.22 -20.64
N PRO A 235 1.58 -18.69 -21.51
CA PRO A 235 1.66 -17.26 -21.79
C PRO A 235 0.34 -16.64 -22.28
N ASP A 236 -0.43 -17.38 -23.08
CA ASP A 236 -1.70 -16.91 -23.67
C ASP A 236 -2.82 -16.75 -22.63
N ASN A 237 -2.69 -17.39 -21.46
CA ASN A 237 -3.67 -17.31 -20.39
C ASN A 237 -3.44 -16.14 -19.43
N ARG A 238 -2.33 -15.41 -19.59
CA ARG A 238 -1.98 -14.29 -18.73
C ARG A 238 -2.78 -13.05 -19.09
N SER A 239 -3.18 -12.29 -18.08
CA SER A 239 -3.85 -11.01 -18.28
C SER A 239 -2.89 -9.98 -18.88
N MET A 240 -3.42 -9.04 -19.68
CA MET A 240 -2.67 -7.88 -20.14
C MET A 240 -2.11 -7.08 -18.96
N SER A 241 -2.90 -6.99 -17.88
CA SER A 241 -2.49 -6.39 -16.63
C SER A 241 -1.25 -7.08 -16.03
N SER A 242 -1.20 -8.43 -16.04
CA SER A 242 -0.05 -9.20 -15.51
C SER A 242 1.22 -8.91 -16.31
N ASN A 243 1.10 -8.87 -17.64
CA ASN A 243 2.23 -8.56 -18.51
C ASN A 243 2.74 -7.12 -18.29
N PHE A 244 1.85 -6.15 -18.12
CA PHE A 244 2.25 -4.77 -17.80
C PHE A 244 2.85 -4.64 -16.39
N ASP A 245 2.41 -5.47 -15.44
CA ASP A 245 2.91 -5.43 -14.06
C ASP A 245 4.38 -5.87 -13.95
N LEU A 246 4.95 -6.55 -14.96
CA LEU A 246 6.40 -6.76 -15.06
C LEU A 246 7.19 -5.44 -15.04
N ILE A 247 6.59 -4.34 -15.52
CA ILE A 247 7.16 -2.99 -15.47
C ILE A 247 6.57 -2.20 -14.30
N ALA A 248 5.26 -2.32 -14.04
CA ALA A 248 4.59 -1.53 -13.01
C ALA A 248 4.97 -1.94 -11.59
N LEU A 249 5.23 -3.22 -11.32
CA LEU A 249 5.62 -3.71 -10.00
C LEU A 249 6.99 -3.16 -9.57
N PRO A 250 8.07 -3.23 -10.38
CA PRO A 250 9.32 -2.53 -10.09
C PRO A 250 9.14 -1.03 -9.84
N ALA A 251 8.30 -0.35 -10.62
CA ALA A 251 8.03 1.07 -10.42
C ALA A 251 7.33 1.35 -9.07
N LYS A 252 6.33 0.55 -8.69
CA LYS A 252 5.63 0.61 -7.39
C LYS A 252 6.60 0.32 -6.23
N THR A 253 7.43 -0.71 -6.35
CA THR A 253 8.46 -1.06 -5.36
C THR A 253 9.49 0.08 -5.22
N PHE A 254 9.97 0.62 -6.33
CA PHE A 254 10.90 1.76 -6.35
C PHE A 254 10.31 2.95 -5.61
N PHE A 255 9.06 3.30 -5.92
CA PHE A 255 8.35 4.38 -5.25
C PHE A 255 8.33 4.18 -3.73
N ILE A 256 7.95 3.00 -3.25
CA ILE A 256 7.91 2.71 -1.81
C ILE A 256 9.30 2.87 -1.18
N ILE A 257 10.35 2.29 -1.78
CA ILE A 257 11.71 2.35 -1.25
C ILE A 257 12.21 3.80 -1.23
N VAL A 258 11.97 4.56 -2.30
CA VAL A 258 12.33 5.98 -2.38
C VAL A 258 11.65 6.79 -1.30
N LEU A 259 10.36 6.56 -1.04
CA LEU A 259 9.66 7.23 0.05
C LEU A 259 10.32 6.93 1.40
N LEU A 260 10.60 5.66 1.67
CA LEU A 260 11.28 5.24 2.90
C LEU A 260 12.62 5.97 3.08
N VAL A 261 13.44 5.98 2.03
CA VAL A 261 14.74 6.66 2.01
C VAL A 261 14.58 8.17 2.22
N ILE A 262 13.64 8.83 1.54
CA ILE A 262 13.35 10.25 1.75
C ILE A 262 13.02 10.51 3.22
N GLY A 263 12.15 9.70 3.82
CA GLY A 263 11.80 9.82 5.23
C GLY A 263 12.99 9.73 6.17
N VAL A 264 13.83 8.70 5.98
CA VAL A 264 15.07 8.52 6.77
C VAL A 264 16.01 9.70 6.59
N LEU A 265 16.22 10.15 5.35
CA LEU A 265 17.08 11.30 5.05
C LEU A 265 16.55 12.59 5.68
N LEU A 266 15.24 12.82 5.69
CA LEU A 266 14.64 13.98 6.33
C LEU A 266 14.85 13.96 7.85
N VAL A 267 14.76 12.79 8.50
CA VAL A 267 15.04 12.66 9.93
C VAL A 267 16.52 12.94 10.24
N ILE A 268 17.44 12.35 9.45
CA ILE A 268 18.89 12.53 9.64
C ILE A 268 19.31 13.99 9.40
N TRP A 269 18.85 14.60 8.30
CA TRP A 269 19.31 15.91 7.85
C TRP A 269 18.44 17.07 8.33
N ARG A 270 17.40 16.82 9.14
CA ARG A 270 16.41 17.82 9.54
C ARG A 270 17.01 19.16 9.95
N ARG A 271 17.89 19.15 10.96
CA ARG A 271 18.46 20.39 11.54
C ARG A 271 19.25 21.19 10.51
N THR A 272 19.91 20.51 9.59
CA THR A 272 20.69 21.14 8.53
C THR A 272 19.77 21.71 7.45
N LEU A 273 18.69 21.00 7.10
CA LEU A 273 17.68 21.47 6.16
C LEU A 273 16.92 22.68 6.69
N ASP A 274 16.54 22.69 7.97
CA ASP A 274 15.87 23.83 8.62
C ASP A 274 16.73 25.10 8.55
N ARG A 275 18.06 24.97 8.70
CA ARG A 275 19.01 26.10 8.59
C ARG A 275 19.26 26.53 7.14
N ALA A 276 19.32 25.58 6.21
CA ALA A 276 19.67 25.84 4.82
C ALA A 276 18.46 26.29 3.96
N TYR A 277 17.23 25.92 4.35
CA TYR A 277 15.99 26.21 3.62
C TYR A 277 14.85 26.63 4.57
N PRO A 278 15.04 27.69 5.38
CA PRO A 278 14.05 28.08 6.39
C PRO A 278 12.68 28.44 5.79
N SER A 279 12.67 29.05 4.61
CA SER A 279 11.43 29.43 3.90
C SER A 279 10.62 28.23 3.38
N LEU A 280 11.27 27.08 3.14
CA LEU A 280 10.64 25.87 2.63
C LEU A 280 10.23 24.89 3.75
N ALA A 281 10.73 25.07 4.98
CA ALA A 281 10.48 24.15 6.08
C ALA A 281 8.97 23.92 6.34
N PRO A 282 8.10 24.95 6.46
CA PRO A 282 6.67 24.72 6.69
C PRO A 282 5.99 23.92 5.56
N ALA A 283 6.41 24.14 4.32
CA ALA A 283 5.88 23.42 3.17
C ALA A 283 6.34 21.96 3.14
N ILE A 284 7.59 21.68 3.52
CA ILE A 284 8.13 20.31 3.66
C ILE A 284 7.37 19.55 4.74
N GLU A 285 7.12 20.17 5.89
CA GLU A 285 6.39 19.53 7.00
C GLU A 285 4.95 19.17 6.64
N ARG A 286 4.21 20.12 6.05
CA ARG A 286 2.86 19.86 5.55
C ARG A 286 2.84 18.72 4.54
N SER A 287 3.77 18.76 3.60
CA SER A 287 3.90 17.73 2.57
C SER A 287 4.14 16.36 3.17
N LEU A 288 5.05 16.28 4.13
CA LEU A 288 5.39 15.04 4.79
C LEU A 288 4.22 14.48 5.62
N PHE A 289 3.46 15.34 6.30
CA PHE A 289 2.26 14.93 7.05
C PHE A 289 1.19 14.34 6.13
N ILE A 290 0.85 15.04 5.05
CA ILE A 290 -0.16 14.58 4.06
C ILE A 290 0.31 13.29 3.40
N GLY A 291 1.58 13.22 2.99
CA GLY A 291 2.17 12.04 2.37
C GLY A 291 2.21 10.83 3.31
N ALA A 292 2.62 11.01 4.56
CA ALA A 292 2.65 9.93 5.56
C ALA A 292 1.23 9.40 5.87
N LEU A 293 0.25 10.30 6.03
CA LEU A 293 -1.14 9.93 6.25
C LEU A 293 -1.71 9.13 5.07
N ALA A 294 -1.42 9.55 3.83
CA ALA A 294 -1.82 8.82 2.64
C ALA A 294 -1.20 7.41 2.60
N MET A 295 0.10 7.29 2.93
CA MET A 295 0.81 6.02 2.93
C MET A 295 0.36 5.04 4.02
N LEU A 296 -0.22 5.51 5.13
CA LEU A 296 -0.73 4.64 6.19
C LEU A 296 -1.89 3.75 5.75
N LEU A 297 -2.62 4.13 4.69
CA LEU A 297 -3.70 3.28 4.18
C LEU A 297 -3.17 2.09 3.38
N TRP A 298 -1.97 2.18 2.81
CA TRP A 298 -1.42 1.11 1.98
C TRP A 298 -1.22 -0.20 2.75
N PRO A 299 -0.58 -0.22 3.93
CA PRO A 299 -0.48 -1.43 4.74
C PRO A 299 -1.85 -2.05 5.06
N ALA A 300 -2.86 -1.24 5.38
CA ALA A 300 -4.21 -1.76 5.63
C ALA A 300 -4.79 -2.46 4.38
N MET A 301 -4.65 -1.85 3.20
CA MET A 301 -5.08 -2.44 1.94
C MET A 301 -4.30 -3.71 1.57
N ASP A 302 -2.99 -3.73 1.84
CA ASP A 302 -2.12 -4.89 1.61
C ASP A 302 -2.48 -6.07 2.53
N TYR A 303 -2.77 -5.81 3.80
CA TYR A 303 -3.24 -6.83 4.75
C TYR A 303 -4.64 -7.32 4.45
N ALA A 304 -5.51 -6.44 3.96
CA ALA A 304 -6.83 -6.81 3.49
C ALA A 304 -6.74 -7.79 2.31
N TYR A 305 -5.84 -7.54 1.36
CA TYR A 305 -5.52 -8.46 0.28
C TYR A 305 -4.98 -9.79 0.81
N LEU A 306 -3.97 -9.75 1.69
CA LEU A 306 -3.36 -10.96 2.25
C LEU A 306 -4.41 -11.85 2.93
N THR A 307 -5.28 -11.27 3.74
CA THR A 307 -6.34 -12.00 4.45
C THR A 307 -7.33 -12.64 3.47
N ALA A 308 -7.73 -11.91 2.44
CA ALA A 308 -8.59 -12.43 1.39
C ALA A 308 -7.92 -13.59 0.63
N MET A 309 -6.63 -13.45 0.30
CA MET A 309 -5.88 -14.47 -0.41
C MET A 309 -5.67 -15.72 0.46
N GLN A 310 -5.28 -15.58 1.71
CA GLN A 310 -5.14 -16.70 2.66
C GLN A 310 -6.45 -17.43 2.92
N THR A 311 -7.59 -16.75 2.77
CA THR A 311 -8.92 -17.38 2.83
C THR A 311 -9.20 -18.24 1.58
N LEU A 312 -8.62 -17.90 0.42
CA LEU A 312 -8.78 -18.64 -0.84
C LEU A 312 -7.72 -19.72 -1.06
N THR A 313 -6.48 -19.49 -0.67
CA THR A 313 -5.35 -20.40 -0.95
C THR A 313 -4.77 -21.05 0.29
N GLY A 314 -5.29 -20.70 1.48
CA GLY A 314 -4.80 -21.21 2.75
C GLY A 314 -3.56 -20.46 3.23
N ARG A 315 -3.25 -20.65 4.51
CA ARG A 315 -2.06 -20.08 5.16
C ARG A 315 -1.01 -21.18 5.33
N TRP A 316 0.11 -21.07 4.62
CA TRP A 316 1.14 -22.10 4.54
C TRP A 316 2.17 -22.09 5.69
N SER A 317 2.11 -21.08 6.56
CA SER A 317 2.92 -21.01 7.78
C SER A 317 2.11 -20.39 8.93
N GLY A 318 2.34 -20.87 10.15
CA GLY A 318 1.77 -20.24 11.36
C GLY A 318 2.40 -18.89 11.69
N GLN A 319 3.54 -18.57 11.07
CA GLN A 319 4.28 -17.33 11.32
C GLN A 319 3.67 -16.15 10.53
N PRO A 320 3.83 -14.91 11.02
CA PRO A 320 3.45 -13.72 10.26
C PRO A 320 4.37 -13.56 9.03
N GLU A 321 3.79 -13.44 7.84
CA GLU A 321 4.54 -13.16 6.62
C GLU A 321 5.13 -11.74 6.70
N LEU A 322 6.47 -11.63 6.72
CA LEU A 322 7.18 -10.36 6.72
C LEU A 322 7.01 -9.68 5.35
N ARG A 323 6.09 -8.72 5.25
CA ARG A 323 5.87 -7.90 4.05
C ARG A 323 6.50 -6.53 4.18
N LEU A 324 6.76 -5.89 3.04
CA LEU A 324 7.25 -4.51 2.97
C LEU A 324 6.30 -3.53 3.69
N SER A 325 5.00 -3.84 3.73
CA SER A 325 3.97 -3.10 4.51
C SER A 325 4.24 -3.06 6.00
N LEU A 326 4.85 -4.10 6.57
CA LEU A 326 5.23 -4.16 7.98
C LEU A 326 6.34 -3.15 8.31
N VAL A 327 7.20 -2.81 7.35
CA VAL A 327 8.25 -1.79 7.53
C VAL A 327 7.68 -0.38 7.36
N ILE A 328 6.76 -0.20 6.40
CA ILE A 328 6.20 1.11 6.05
C ILE A 328 5.27 1.64 7.13
N ALA A 329 4.44 0.80 7.76
CA ALA A 329 3.50 1.28 8.78
C ALA A 329 4.22 1.95 9.98
N PRO A 330 5.20 1.30 10.63
CA PRO A 330 6.01 1.94 11.66
C PRO A 330 6.77 3.15 11.14
N TRP A 331 7.32 3.10 9.92
CA TRP A 331 8.03 4.24 9.33
C TRP A 331 7.14 5.46 9.15
N ALA A 332 5.94 5.30 8.59
CA ALA A 332 4.98 6.38 8.38
C ALA A 332 4.49 6.93 9.72
N LEU A 333 4.23 6.07 10.70
CA LEU A 333 3.84 6.47 12.04
C LEU A 333 4.96 7.23 12.77
N LEU A 334 6.21 6.78 12.67
CA LEU A 334 7.38 7.46 13.23
C LEU A 334 7.55 8.86 12.64
N ILE A 335 7.41 9.00 11.32
CA ILE A 335 7.45 10.30 10.66
C ILE A 335 6.32 11.19 11.19
N LEU A 336 5.10 10.66 11.23
CA LEU A 336 3.93 11.41 11.65
C LEU A 336 4.09 11.88 13.11
N MET A 337 4.56 11.00 14.02
CA MET A 337 4.87 11.34 15.41
C MET A 337 5.99 12.38 15.53
N TYR A 338 7.08 12.20 14.78
CA TYR A 338 8.26 13.07 14.84
C TYR A 338 7.96 14.51 14.40
N PHE A 339 7.04 14.68 13.45
CA PHE A 339 6.58 16.01 13.01
C PHE A 339 5.40 16.53 13.83
N LEU A 340 4.50 15.68 14.33
CA LEU A 340 3.45 16.08 15.27
C LEU A 340 4.02 16.66 16.57
N ALA A 341 5.15 16.11 17.07
CA ALA A 341 5.82 16.61 18.27
C ALA A 341 6.32 18.07 18.14
N ARG A 342 6.47 18.59 16.90
CA ARG A 342 6.80 20.00 16.65
C ARG A 342 5.56 20.90 16.65
N MET A 343 4.38 20.34 16.35
CA MET A 343 3.13 21.08 16.32
C MET A 343 2.66 21.35 17.74
N SER A 344 1.89 22.44 17.95
CA SER A 344 1.53 22.99 19.28
C SER A 344 1.32 21.94 20.38
N ARG A 345 1.70 22.26 21.63
CA ARG A 345 1.57 21.40 22.83
C ARG A 345 0.20 20.71 23.01
N LYS A 346 -0.88 21.21 22.39
CA LYS A 346 -2.21 20.57 22.40
C LYS A 346 -2.32 19.40 21.41
N ILE A 347 -1.74 19.54 20.22
CA ILE A 347 -1.72 18.49 19.19
C ILE A 347 -0.74 17.37 19.57
N GLU A 348 0.37 17.72 20.22
CA GLU A 348 1.34 16.75 20.76
C GLU A 348 0.66 15.73 21.70
N ARG A 349 -0.14 16.20 22.66
CA ARG A 349 -0.86 15.32 23.60
C ARG A 349 -1.88 14.44 22.90
N MET A 350 -2.61 14.97 21.92
CA MET A 350 -3.61 14.21 21.17
C MET A 350 -2.95 13.14 20.28
N GLY A 351 -1.82 13.48 19.65
CA GLY A 351 -1.03 12.56 18.83
C GLY A 351 -0.35 11.46 19.62
N GLN A 352 0.17 11.75 20.82
CA GLN A 352 0.72 10.74 21.73
C GLN A 352 -0.35 9.78 22.24
N LEU A 353 -1.55 10.29 22.55
CA LEU A 353 -2.67 9.46 23.04
C LEU A 353 -3.24 8.57 21.94
N VAL A 354 -3.43 9.10 20.73
CA VAL A 354 -3.85 8.31 19.55
C VAL A 354 -2.75 7.34 19.14
N GLY A 355 -1.48 7.73 19.17
CA GLY A 355 -0.35 6.86 18.84
C GLY A 355 -0.15 5.72 19.82
N ALA A 356 -0.26 5.98 21.13
CA ALA A 356 -0.19 4.95 22.17
C ALA A 356 -1.40 4.00 22.10
N ALA A 357 -2.61 4.53 21.93
CA ALA A 357 -3.81 3.72 21.76
C ALA A 357 -3.76 2.86 20.49
N ALA A 358 -3.34 3.43 19.36
CA ALA A 358 -3.17 2.71 18.10
C ALA A 358 -2.09 1.63 18.19
N SER A 359 -0.98 1.90 18.88
CA SER A 359 0.10 0.92 19.08
C SER A 359 -0.34 -0.26 19.96
N ILE A 360 -1.07 0.01 21.03
CA ILE A 360 -1.63 -1.03 21.93
C ILE A 360 -2.69 -1.87 21.19
N VAL A 361 -3.58 -1.23 20.44
CA VAL A 361 -4.61 -1.93 19.63
C VAL A 361 -3.98 -2.76 18.50
N ALA A 362 -2.93 -2.24 17.85
CA ALA A 362 -2.21 -2.94 16.79
C ALA A 362 -1.51 -4.21 17.27
N VAL A 363 -0.94 -4.20 18.48
CA VAL A 363 -0.26 -5.37 19.07
C VAL A 363 -1.27 -6.38 19.62
N LEU A 364 -2.37 -5.93 20.24
CA LEU A 364 -3.30 -6.84 20.93
C LEU A 364 -4.39 -7.45 20.02
N ARG A 365 -4.74 -6.82 18.89
CA ARG A 365 -5.89 -7.22 18.05
C ARG A 365 -5.59 -7.11 16.55
N TYR A 366 -4.42 -7.60 16.15
CA TYR A 366 -3.96 -7.61 14.76
C TYR A 366 -4.99 -8.23 13.79
N GLU A 367 -5.60 -9.37 14.15
CA GLU A 367 -6.62 -10.03 13.31
C GLU A 367 -7.87 -9.16 13.12
N GLN A 368 -8.32 -8.46 14.16
CA GLN A 368 -9.49 -7.59 14.05
C GLN A 368 -9.22 -6.38 13.16
N LEU A 369 -8.02 -5.81 13.20
CA LEU A 369 -7.64 -4.72 12.29
C LEU A 369 -7.65 -5.21 10.84
N ASN A 370 -7.15 -6.41 10.58
CA ASN A 370 -7.19 -7.00 9.24
C ASN A 370 -8.63 -7.20 8.77
N ASP A 371 -9.53 -7.68 9.64
CA ASP A 371 -10.93 -7.87 9.28
C ASP A 371 -11.66 -6.55 8.95
N TRP A 372 -11.38 -5.49 9.69
CA TRP A 372 -11.87 -4.15 9.36
C TRP A 372 -11.28 -3.63 8.06
N ALA A 373 -9.99 -3.89 7.81
CA ALA A 373 -9.35 -3.51 6.56
C ALA A 373 -9.98 -4.24 5.37
N VAL A 374 -10.24 -5.55 5.48
CA VAL A 374 -10.97 -6.33 4.48
C VAL A 374 -12.34 -5.72 4.19
N ARG A 375 -13.06 -5.29 5.22
CA ARG A 375 -14.40 -4.72 5.10
C ARG A 375 -14.42 -3.35 4.41
N PHE A 376 -13.49 -2.46 4.76
CA PHE A 376 -13.56 -1.05 4.34
C PHE A 376 -12.66 -0.70 3.17
N VAL A 377 -11.51 -1.37 3.04
CA VAL A 377 -10.50 -1.03 2.03
C VAL A 377 -10.04 -2.22 1.20
N GLY A 378 -10.56 -3.41 1.45
CA GLY A 378 -10.31 -4.64 0.68
C GLY A 378 -11.55 -5.19 -0.03
N ILE A 379 -11.60 -6.51 -0.20
CA ILE A 379 -12.65 -7.20 -0.98
C ILE A 379 -14.08 -6.94 -0.48
N GLY A 380 -14.29 -6.55 0.78
CA GLY A 380 -15.59 -6.19 1.34
C GLY A 380 -16.02 -4.75 1.08
N ALA A 381 -15.13 -3.91 0.54
CA ALA A 381 -15.40 -2.51 0.31
C ALA A 381 -16.39 -2.31 -0.85
N PRO A 382 -17.38 -1.40 -0.70
CA PRO A 382 -18.28 -1.05 -1.79
C PRO A 382 -17.55 -0.23 -2.87
N ILE A 383 -18.03 -0.24 -4.11
CA ILE A 383 -17.32 0.44 -5.23
C ILE A 383 -17.16 1.95 -5.03
N TRP A 384 -18.10 2.59 -4.34
CA TRP A 384 -18.02 4.01 -4.02
C TRP A 384 -16.85 4.38 -3.10
N SER A 385 -16.24 3.41 -2.40
CA SER A 385 -15.03 3.67 -1.61
C SER A 385 -13.88 4.19 -2.49
N VAL A 386 -13.79 3.75 -3.75
CA VAL A 386 -12.80 4.26 -4.73
C VAL A 386 -13.04 5.74 -4.99
N ALA A 387 -14.30 6.14 -5.17
CA ALA A 387 -14.65 7.55 -5.37
C ALA A 387 -14.29 8.38 -4.13
N VAL A 388 -14.53 7.87 -2.92
CA VAL A 388 -14.14 8.55 -1.67
C VAL A 388 -12.62 8.67 -1.54
N LEU A 389 -11.85 7.64 -1.91
CA LEU A 389 -10.38 7.72 -1.91
C LEU A 389 -9.87 8.72 -2.97
N ALA A 390 -10.49 8.76 -4.14
CA ALA A 390 -10.16 9.74 -5.17
C ALA A 390 -10.46 11.18 -4.71
N VAL A 391 -11.66 11.43 -4.16
CA VAL A 391 -12.05 12.73 -3.61
C VAL A 391 -11.13 13.13 -2.46
N THR A 392 -10.81 12.21 -1.55
CA THR A 392 -9.89 12.45 -0.44
C THR A 392 -8.48 12.78 -0.95
N SER A 393 -8.03 12.11 -2.02
CA SER A 393 -6.76 12.40 -2.68
C SER A 393 -6.74 13.80 -3.30
N LEU A 394 -7.84 14.22 -3.95
CA LEU A 394 -7.99 15.55 -4.52
C LEU A 394 -8.02 16.64 -3.44
N ILE A 395 -8.75 16.41 -2.34
CA ILE A 395 -8.76 17.32 -1.17
C ILE A 395 -7.35 17.43 -0.58
N GLY A 396 -6.66 16.30 -0.37
CA GLY A 396 -5.28 16.28 0.12
C GLY A 396 -4.34 17.06 -0.78
N TYR A 397 -4.49 16.94 -2.11
CA TYR A 397 -3.73 17.71 -3.09
C TYR A 397 -4.06 19.21 -3.04
N ALA A 398 -5.34 19.57 -2.90
CA ALA A 398 -5.75 20.96 -2.74
C ALA A 398 -5.15 21.59 -1.47
N ILE A 399 -5.16 20.88 -0.34
CA ILE A 399 -4.52 21.31 0.91
C ILE A 399 -3.00 21.43 0.73
N LEU A 400 -2.38 20.50 0.00
CA LEU A 400 -0.95 20.55 -0.31
C LEU A 400 -0.58 21.81 -1.12
N LYS A 401 -1.45 22.26 -2.03
CA LYS A 401 -1.19 23.41 -2.91
C LYS A 401 -1.62 24.75 -2.30
N HIS A 402 -2.77 24.78 -1.65
CA HIS A 402 -3.45 26.01 -1.20
C HIS A 402 -3.56 26.13 0.32
N GLY A 403 -3.11 25.13 1.08
CA GLY A 403 -3.24 25.13 2.53
C GLY A 403 -2.61 26.38 3.15
N PRO A 404 -3.22 26.96 4.20
CA PRO A 404 -2.61 28.07 4.91
C PRO A 404 -1.22 27.67 5.41
N THR A 405 -0.28 28.61 5.44
CA THR A 405 0.99 28.44 6.15
C THR A 405 0.73 28.66 7.64
N TRP A 406 -0.01 27.75 8.27
CA TRP A 406 -0.38 27.82 9.70
C TRP A 406 0.82 27.61 10.65
N ALA A 407 2.03 27.55 10.12
CA ALA A 407 3.28 27.25 10.83
C ALA A 407 4.36 28.33 10.64
N SER A 408 3.99 29.60 10.55
CA SER A 408 4.93 30.67 10.91
C SER A 408 4.69 31.00 12.38
N PRO A 409 5.48 30.48 13.34
CA PRO A 409 5.46 31.02 14.69
C PRO A 409 5.79 32.51 14.56
N SER A 410 4.84 33.36 14.90
CA SER A 410 5.09 34.78 15.14
C SER A 410 6.28 34.85 16.09
N HIS A 411 7.39 35.43 15.63
CA HIS A 411 8.48 35.84 16.50
C HIS A 411 7.87 36.70 17.60
N HIS A 412 7.57 36.10 18.76
CA HIS A 412 7.44 36.85 19.99
C HIS A 412 8.83 37.36 20.31
N SER A 413 9.14 38.54 19.75
CA SER A 413 10.12 39.46 20.29
C SER A 413 9.65 39.85 21.69
N ASN A 414 9.95 39.02 22.68
CA ASN A 414 9.95 39.47 24.06
C ASN A 414 11.22 40.32 24.23
N LYS A 415 10.98 41.61 24.43
CA LYS A 415 11.92 42.53 25.09
C LYS A 415 12.18 42.08 26.52
#